data_AF-A0A101ITL9-F1
#
_entry.id   AF-A0A101ITL9-F1
#
_cell.length_a   1.000
_cell.length_b   1.000
_cell.length_c   1.000
_cell.angle_alpha   90.00
_cell.angle_beta   90.00
_cell.angle_gamma   90.00
#
_symmetry.space_group_name_H-M   'P 1'
#
loop_
_entity.id
_entity.type
_entity.pdbx_description
1 polymer ?
#
loop_
_entity_poly.entity_id
_entity_poly.type
_entity_poly.pdbx_seq_one_letter_code
_entity_poly.pdbx_strand_id
1 'polypeptide(L)'
;ALDIATDVIAEERLRKPFTYRETFEVLAGEGIIPESLARDLSNLAGFRNVLVHIYWNLDLKQVYAILQHDLAALRTFSVVMKEHVSESDSADPGGFF
;
A
#
# COMPACT_ATOMS: atom_id res chain seq x y z
N ALA A 1 1.64 2.60 5.34
CA ALA A 1 1.35 1.82 4.12
C ALA A 1 1.54 2.68 2.87
N LEU A 2 0.75 3.75 2.70
CA LEU A 2 0.92 4.66 1.56
C LEU A 2 2.29 5.34 1.53
N ASP A 3 2.77 5.86 2.65
CA ASP A 3 4.09 6.50 2.73
C ASP A 3 5.18 5.48 2.40
N ILE A 4 5.19 4.33 3.10
CA ILE A 4 6.09 3.19 2.82
C ILE A 4 6.08 2.80 1.32
N ALA A 5 4.90 2.66 0.72
CA ALA A 5 4.78 2.31 -0.70
C ALA A 5 5.33 3.41 -1.62
N THR A 6 5.17 4.68 -1.24
CA THR A 6 5.70 5.82 -1.99
C THR A 6 7.22 5.91 -1.85
N ASP A 7 7.74 5.63 -0.65
CA ASP A 7 9.17 5.61 -0.37
C ASP A 7 9.85 4.51 -1.19
N VAL A 8 9.29 3.29 -1.23
CA VAL A 8 9.82 2.20 -2.07
C VAL A 8 9.77 2.54 -3.57
N ILE A 9 8.68 3.15 -4.05
CA ILE A 9 8.62 3.64 -5.44
C ILE A 9 9.73 4.65 -5.74
N ALA A 10 10.06 5.52 -4.77
CA ALA A 10 11.11 6.51 -4.94
C ALA A 10 12.52 5.88 -4.90
N GLU A 11 12.74 4.94 -3.98
CA GLU A 11 14.01 4.21 -3.81
C GLU A 11 14.35 3.37 -5.05
N GLU A 12 13.38 2.62 -5.57
CA GLU A 12 13.55 1.77 -6.75
C GLU A 12 13.36 2.52 -8.08
N ARG A 13 13.13 3.84 -8.04
CA ARG A 13 12.93 4.71 -9.22
C ARG A 13 11.80 4.21 -10.13
N LEU A 14 10.75 3.69 -9.54
CA LEU A 14 9.58 3.16 -10.25
C LEU A 14 8.73 4.28 -10.85
N ARG A 15 7.76 3.89 -11.69
CA ARG A 15 6.79 4.82 -12.27
C ARG A 15 6.04 5.56 -11.16
N LYS A 16 6.07 6.90 -11.21
CA LYS A 16 5.34 7.73 -10.25
C LYS A 16 3.82 7.53 -10.39
N PRO A 17 3.11 7.19 -9.31
CA PRO A 17 1.65 7.05 -9.34
C PRO A 17 0.98 8.43 -9.40
N PHE A 18 -0.14 8.53 -10.12
CA PHE A 18 -0.98 9.74 -10.18
C PHE A 18 -2.00 9.78 -9.05
N THR A 19 -2.36 8.63 -8.49
CA THR A 19 -3.31 8.51 -7.37
C THR A 19 -2.79 7.56 -6.29
N TYR A 20 -3.31 7.68 -5.07
CA TYR A 20 -2.98 6.75 -3.99
C TYR A 20 -3.38 5.30 -4.28
N ARG A 21 -4.35 5.07 -5.17
CA ARG A 21 -4.74 3.72 -5.60
C ARG A 21 -3.67 3.13 -6.52
N GLU A 22 -3.17 3.96 -7.44
CA GLU A 22 -2.11 3.56 -8.37
C GLU A 22 -0.80 3.26 -7.67
N THR A 23 -0.54 3.82 -6.47
CA THR A 23 0.67 3.51 -5.70
C THR A 23 0.82 2.00 -5.49
N PHE A 24 -0.25 1.30 -5.11
CA PHE A 24 -0.19 -0.15 -4.89
C PHE A 24 -0.21 -0.95 -6.19
N GLU A 25 -0.82 -0.42 -7.25
CA GLU A 25 -0.80 -1.04 -8.58
C GLU A 25 0.60 -1.02 -9.19
N VAL A 26 1.37 0.05 -8.97
CA VAL A 26 2.79 0.13 -9.40
C VAL A 26 3.61 -0.95 -8.70
N LEU A 27 3.45 -1.11 -7.37
CA LEU A 27 4.17 -2.15 -6.63
C LEU A 27 3.82 -3.57 -7.12
N ALA A 28 2.56 -3.83 -7.49
CA ALA A 28 2.18 -5.11 -8.07
C ALA A 28 2.73 -5.32 -9.49
N GLY A 29 2.79 -4.26 -10.29
CA GLY A 29 3.36 -4.32 -11.64
C GLY A 29 4.84 -4.74 -11.67
N GLU A 30 5.57 -4.37 -10.62
CA GLU A 30 6.98 -4.75 -10.42
C GLU A 30 7.15 -6.06 -9.64
N GLY A 31 6.04 -6.72 -9.26
CA GLY A 31 6.06 -8.00 -8.56
C GLY A 31 6.41 -7.93 -7.06
N ILE A 32 6.51 -6.72 -6.49
CA ILE A 32 6.85 -6.49 -5.08
C ILE A 32 5.72 -6.97 -4.15
N ILE A 33 4.47 -6.78 -4.58
CA ILE A 33 3.30 -7.28 -3.87
C ILE A 33 2.38 -8.07 -4.81
N PRO A 34 1.64 -9.08 -4.32
CA PRO A 34 0.68 -9.79 -5.15
C PRO A 34 -0.49 -8.90 -5.58
N GLU A 35 -1.02 -9.12 -6.79
CA GLU A 35 -2.12 -8.31 -7.36
C GLU A 35 -3.38 -8.27 -6.48
N SER A 36 -3.67 -9.37 -5.77
CA SER A 36 -4.81 -9.42 -4.84
C SER A 36 -4.63 -8.45 -3.68
N LEU A 37 -3.43 -8.39 -3.12
CA LEU A 37 -3.10 -7.46 -2.04
C LEU A 37 -3.11 -6.00 -2.52
N ALA A 38 -2.56 -5.76 -3.71
CA ALA A 38 -2.62 -4.43 -4.32
C ALA A 38 -4.07 -3.95 -4.49
N ARG A 39 -4.96 -4.81 -5.00
CA ARG A 39 -6.38 -4.50 -5.16
C ARG A 39 -7.04 -4.10 -3.84
N ASP A 40 -6.76 -4.84 -2.77
CA ASP A 40 -7.33 -4.57 -1.44
C ASP A 40 -6.81 -3.25 -0.87
N LEU A 41 -5.50 -2.98 -1.00
CA LEU A 41 -4.89 -1.73 -0.54
C LEU A 41 -5.34 -0.52 -1.37
N SER A 42 -5.51 -0.67 -2.69
CA SER A 42 -6.06 0.36 -3.56
C SER A 42 -7.53 0.66 -3.20
N ASN A 43 -8.31 -0.35 -2.84
CA ASN A 43 -9.68 -0.18 -2.35
C ASN A 43 -9.70 0.59 -1.03
N LEU A 44 -8.85 0.24 -0.08
CA LEU A 44 -8.68 0.96 1.19
C LEU A 44 -8.26 2.42 0.97
N ALA A 45 -7.26 2.67 0.10
CA ALA A 45 -6.79 4.02 -0.21
C ALA A 45 -7.90 4.90 -0.82
N GLY A 46 -8.75 4.30 -1.66
CA GLY A 46 -9.95 4.94 -2.16
C GLY A 46 -11.00 5.18 -1.09
N PHE A 47 -11.25 4.20 -0.23
CA PHE A 47 -12.25 4.28 0.84
C PHE A 47 -11.93 5.41 1.82
N ARG A 48 -10.65 5.65 2.14
CA ARG A 48 -10.20 6.82 2.94
C ARG A 48 -10.72 8.14 2.38
N ASN A 49 -10.68 8.33 1.06
CA ASN A 49 -11.15 9.57 0.41
C ASN A 49 -12.68 9.69 0.42
N VAL A 50 -13.36 8.56 0.32
CA VAL A 50 -14.82 8.48 0.27
C VAL A 50 -15.42 8.63 1.67
N LEU A 51 -14.75 8.13 2.72
CA LEU A 51 -15.11 8.33 4.13
C LEU A 51 -15.31 9.81 4.47
N VAL A 52 -14.38 10.68 4.06
CA VAL A 52 -14.48 12.15 4.23
C VAL A 52 -15.78 12.70 3.65
N HIS A 53 -16.27 12.13 2.55
CA HIS A 53 -17.49 12.57 1.88
C HIS A 53 -18.76 11.92 2.44
N ILE A 54 -18.71 10.69 2.99
CA ILE A 54 -19.89 9.94 3.47
C ILE A 54 -20.18 10.13 4.98
N TYR A 55 -19.38 10.89 5.73
CA TYR A 55 -19.65 11.17 7.16
C TYR A 55 -21.09 11.64 7.45
N TRP A 56 -21.81 12.17 6.46
CA TRP A 56 -23.19 12.63 6.60
C TRP A 56 -24.26 11.52 6.67
N ASN A 57 -24.00 10.29 6.20
CA ASN A 57 -25.06 9.27 6.01
C ASN A 57 -24.64 7.83 6.37
N LEU A 58 -23.71 7.68 7.32
CA LEU A 58 -22.93 6.45 7.51
C LEU A 58 -23.70 5.31 8.22
N ASP A 59 -23.72 4.12 7.61
CA ASP A 59 -24.01 2.85 8.30
C ASP A 59 -22.74 2.34 8.99
N LEU A 60 -22.69 2.46 10.32
CA LEU A 60 -21.55 2.06 11.14
C LEU A 60 -21.17 0.57 10.99
N LYS A 61 -22.12 -0.31 10.64
CA LYS A 61 -21.82 -1.74 10.45
C LYS A 61 -21.00 -1.99 9.20
N GLN A 62 -21.33 -1.30 8.11
CA GLN A 62 -20.60 -1.42 6.86
C GLN A 62 -19.17 -0.89 7.01
N VAL A 63 -19.01 0.24 7.70
CA VAL A 63 -17.68 0.81 7.97
C VAL A 63 -16.84 -0.10 8.87
N TYR A 64 -17.43 -0.70 9.90
CA TYR A 64 -16.72 -1.66 10.73
C TYR A 64 -16.24 -2.88 9.94
N ALA A 65 -17.06 -3.42 9.02
CA ALA A 65 -16.68 -4.55 8.19
C ALA A 65 -15.53 -4.21 7.23
N ILE A 66 -15.57 -3.03 6.61
CA ILE A 66 -14.50 -2.55 5.72
C ILE A 66 -13.20 -2.36 6.50
N LEU A 67 -13.25 -1.70 7.66
CA LEU A 67 -12.08 -1.51 8.52
C LEU A 67 -11.44 -2.84 8.94
N GLN A 68 -12.23 -3.87 9.25
CA GLN A 68 -11.69 -5.19 9.60
C GLN A 68 -10.98 -5.88 8.44
N HIS A 69 -11.54 -5.80 7.24
CA HIS A 69 -10.90 -6.31 6.02
C HIS A 69 -9.58 -5.58 5.73
N ASP A 70 -9.61 -4.26 5.85
CA ASP A 70 -8.47 -3.39 5.58
C ASP A 70 -7.31 -3.63 6.57
N LEU A 71 -7.61 -3.92 7.83
CA LEU A 71 -6.61 -4.28 8.82
C LEU A 71 -5.85 -5.57 8.46
N ALA A 72 -6.53 -6.55 7.87
CA ALA A 72 -5.89 -7.78 7.40
C ALA A 72 -4.96 -7.52 6.21
N ALA A 73 -5.39 -6.70 5.25
CA ALA A 73 -4.58 -6.28 4.12
C ALA A 73 -3.33 -5.50 4.59
N LEU A 74 -3.48 -4.57 5.53
CA LEU A 74 -2.36 -3.81 6.09
C LEU A 74 -1.33 -4.68 6.81
N ARG A 75 -1.77 -5.72 7.54
CA ARG A 75 -0.87 -6.69 8.17
C ARG A 75 -0.07 -7.46 7.13
N THR A 76 -0.76 -7.95 6.09
CA THR A 76 -0.12 -8.69 4.99
C THR A 76 0.91 -7.83 4.28
N PHE A 77 0.55 -6.57 3.97
CA PHE A 77 1.48 -5.59 3.43
C PHE A 77 2.70 -5.39 4.31
N SER A 78 2.52 -5.24 5.62
CA SER A 78 3.66 -5.05 6.54
C SER A 78 4.62 -6.24 6.58
N VAL A 79 4.14 -7.47 6.36
CA VAL A 79 4.99 -8.66 6.29
C VAL A 79 5.79 -8.65 4.99
N VAL A 80 5.11 -8.46 3.85
CA VAL A 80 5.75 -8.44 2.54
C VAL A 80 6.81 -7.34 2.45
N MET A 81 6.50 -6.13 2.91
CA MET A 81 7.47 -5.03 2.90
C MET A 81 8.68 -5.31 3.82
N LYS A 82 8.48 -6.03 4.93
CA LYS A 82 9.59 -6.37 5.83
C LYS A 82 10.55 -7.37 5.17
N GLU A 83 10.00 -8.35 4.45
CA GLU A 83 10.79 -9.31 3.68
C GLU A 83 11.56 -8.59 2.57
N HIS A 84 10.87 -7.71 1.83
CA HIS A 84 11.46 -6.93 0.74
C HIS A 84 12.61 -6.03 1.21
N VAL A 85 12.42 -5.27 2.29
CA VAL A 85 13.48 -4.40 2.86
C VAL A 85 14.66 -5.23 3.37
N SER A 86 14.43 -6.43 3.92
CA SER A 86 15.53 -7.28 4.38
C SER A 86 16.37 -7.89 3.25
N GLU A 87 15.81 -8.02 2.04
CA GLU A 87 16.56 -8.45 0.85
C GLU A 87 17.39 -7.29 0.28
N SER A 88 16.84 -6.07 0.27
CA SER A 88 17.54 -4.84 -0.17
C SER A 88 18.75 -4.49 0.70
N ASP A 89 18.69 -4.75 2.01
CA ASP A 89 19.80 -4.50 2.96
C ASP A 89 20.99 -5.47 2.75
N SER A 90 20.79 -6.57 2.03
CA SER A 90 21.85 -7.54 1.69
C SER A 90 22.58 -7.24 0.38
N ALA A 91 22.09 -6.26 -0.38
CA ALA A 91 22.61 -5.90 -1.70
C ALA A 91 23.53 -4.66 -1.71
N ASP A 92 23.82 -4.03 -0.55
CA ASP A 92 24.77 -2.90 -0.48
C ASP A 92 26.06 -3.24 0.30
N PRO A 93 27.12 -3.72 -0.39
CA PRO A 93 28.49 -3.49 0.02
C PRO A 93 29.06 -2.25 -0.69
N GLY A 94 28.46 -1.07 -0.45
CA GLY A 94 29.12 0.21 -0.60
C GLY A 94 28.59 1.13 -1.70
N GLY A 95 28.09 2.30 -1.27
CA GLY A 95 28.78 3.55 -1.59
C GLY A 95 27.91 4.75 -1.99
N PHE A 96 28.12 5.83 -1.23
CA PHE A 96 27.92 7.27 -1.52
C PHE A 96 26.47 7.77 -1.65
N PHE A 97 26.02 8.73 -0.83
CA PHE A 97 26.70 9.95 -0.36
C PHE A 97 26.61 10.19 1.16
#